data_AF-A0A4Z2BKL1-F1
#
_entry.id   AF-A0A4Z2BKL1-F1
#
_cell.length_a   1.000
_cell.length_b   1.000
_cell.length_c   1.000
_cell.angle_alpha   90.00
_cell.angle_beta   90.00
_cell.angle_gamma   90.00
#
_symmetry.space_group_name_H-M   'P 1'
#
loop_
_entity.id
_entity.type
_entity.pdbx_description
1 polymer ?
#
loop_
_entity_poly.entity_id
_entity_poly.type
_entity_poly.pdbx_seq_one_letter_code
_entity_poly.pdbx_strand_id
1 'polypeptide(L)'
;MTASSLTYLDNAYRKRWQTLASVDDMVEKLVEKLKSIDELNNTYIFYTSDNGYHTGQFSLPIDKRQLYEFDIRVPLLVRGPGIAPNQTVEAPVLNIDLAPTILDICGFNVSLANVDGQSFLSQMAPSLRNGTARPFFLVEHTGEGHLTSDPSCPSLGPGLSVSVTCRKIQQMFRFPVFNALPSFPEFNIQTGRSLFSNVFSAFAFINGVK
;
A
#
# COMPACT_ATOMS: atom_id res chain seq x y z
N MET A 1 10.35 29.17 -2.24
CA MET A 1 11.10 27.92 -2.40
C MET A 1 12.41 28.25 -3.10
N THR A 2 13.57 27.82 -2.58
CA THR A 2 14.88 28.19 -3.16
C THR A 2 15.21 27.29 -4.36
N ALA A 3 16.10 27.75 -5.25
CA ALA A 3 16.57 26.95 -6.38
C ALA A 3 17.23 25.63 -5.91
N SER A 4 17.95 25.65 -4.80
CA SER A 4 18.55 24.45 -4.20
C SER A 4 17.50 23.43 -3.74
N SER A 5 16.38 23.88 -3.15
CA SER A 5 15.29 22.98 -2.77
C SER A 5 14.61 22.35 -3.98
N LEU A 6 14.42 23.10 -5.06
CA LEU A 6 13.85 22.57 -6.30
C LEU A 6 14.74 21.47 -6.90
N THR A 7 16.04 21.73 -7.05
CA THR A 7 17.00 20.73 -7.54
C THR A 7 17.04 19.48 -6.65
N TYR A 8 16.96 19.66 -5.33
CA TYR A 8 16.90 18.53 -4.40
C TYR A 8 15.65 17.66 -4.62
N LEU A 9 14.47 18.27 -4.72
CA LEU A 9 13.22 17.55 -4.97
C LEU A 9 13.22 16.88 -6.34
N ASP A 10 13.68 17.55 -7.39
CA ASP A 10 13.76 16.97 -8.74
C ASP A 10 14.67 15.74 -8.76
N ASN A 11 15.80 15.80 -8.05
CA ASN A 11 16.72 14.68 -7.93
C ASN A 11 16.10 13.54 -7.10
N ALA A 12 15.43 13.85 -6.00
CA ALA A 12 14.72 12.85 -5.20
C ALA A 12 13.63 12.15 -6.04
N TYR A 13 12.82 12.93 -6.76
CA TYR A 13 11.79 12.42 -7.64
C TYR A 13 12.40 11.52 -8.73
N ARG A 14 13.38 12.01 -9.51
CA ARG A 14 14.05 11.24 -10.55
C ARG A 14 14.59 9.89 -10.05
N LYS A 15 15.25 9.88 -8.89
CA LYS A 15 15.78 8.64 -8.31
C LYS A 15 14.68 7.64 -7.95
N ARG A 16 13.54 8.10 -7.44
CA ARG A 16 12.39 7.23 -7.13
C ARG A 16 11.81 6.59 -8.39
N TRP A 17 11.70 7.35 -9.48
CA TRP A 17 11.27 6.81 -10.78
C TRP A 17 12.24 5.76 -11.31
N GLN A 18 13.54 6.00 -11.18
CA GLN A 18 14.57 5.01 -11.57
C GLN A 18 14.47 3.72 -10.75
N THR A 19 14.21 3.82 -9.44
CA THR A 19 13.99 2.62 -8.61
C THR A 19 12.72 1.88 -9.00
N LEU A 20 11.64 2.60 -9.32
CA LEU A 20 10.37 1.99 -9.74
C LEU A 20 10.54 1.26 -11.08
N ALA A 21 11.24 1.84 -12.04
CA ALA A 21 11.55 1.19 -13.32
C ALA A 21 12.32 -0.13 -13.11
N SER A 22 13.31 -0.15 -12.21
CA SER A 22 14.04 -1.38 -11.89
C SER A 22 13.17 -2.45 -11.23
N VAL A 23 12.13 -2.06 -10.49
CA VAL A 23 11.16 -2.99 -9.89
C VAL A 23 10.21 -3.52 -10.96
N ASP A 24 9.80 -2.67 -11.90
CA ASP A 24 8.95 -3.05 -13.04
C ASP A 24 9.63 -4.11 -13.92
N ASP A 25 10.90 -3.90 -14.31
CA ASP A 25 11.73 -4.88 -15.02
C ASP A 25 11.81 -6.25 -14.28
N MET A 26 11.79 -6.22 -12.95
CA MET A 26 11.84 -7.43 -12.13
C MET A 26 10.48 -8.15 -12.12
N VAL A 27 9.38 -7.41 -12.07
CA VAL A 27 8.01 -7.95 -12.12
C VAL A 27 7.77 -8.61 -13.49
N GLU A 28 8.20 -7.99 -14.58
CA GLU A 28 8.13 -8.57 -15.93
C GLU A 28 8.82 -9.94 -15.95
N LYS A 29 10.09 -10.00 -15.53
CA LYS A 29 10.86 -11.25 -15.48
C LYS A 29 10.22 -12.33 -14.61
N LEU A 30 9.61 -11.95 -13.48
CA LEU A 30 8.89 -12.87 -12.61
C LEU A 30 7.68 -13.48 -13.32
N VAL A 31 6.87 -12.64 -13.98
CA VAL A 31 5.68 -13.07 -14.72
C VAL A 31 6.06 -13.96 -15.91
N GLU A 32 7.08 -13.57 -16.67
CA GLU A 32 7.61 -14.39 -17.77
C GLU A 32 8.11 -15.74 -17.28
N LYS A 33 8.81 -15.76 -16.13
CA LYS A 33 9.29 -17.01 -15.54
C LYS A 33 8.15 -17.93 -15.14
N LEU A 34 7.12 -17.40 -14.47
CA LEU A 34 5.91 -18.15 -14.11
C LEU A 34 5.18 -18.67 -15.36
N LYS A 35 5.15 -17.90 -16.44
CA LYS A 35 4.59 -18.33 -17.73
C LYS A 35 5.39 -19.47 -18.34
N SER A 36 6.71 -19.42 -18.26
CA SER A 36 7.60 -20.44 -18.84
C SER A 36 7.48 -21.82 -18.17
N ILE A 37 7.05 -21.86 -16.91
CA ILE A 37 6.85 -23.09 -16.13
C ILE A 37 5.37 -23.51 -16.04
N ASP A 38 4.48 -22.82 -16.76
CA ASP A 38 3.02 -23.05 -16.78
C ASP A 38 2.29 -22.90 -15.43
N GLU A 39 2.93 -22.27 -14.44
CA GLU A 39 2.32 -22.01 -13.11
C GLU A 39 1.62 -20.66 -13.03
N LEU A 40 1.70 -19.84 -14.09
CA LEU A 40 1.12 -18.50 -14.09
C LEU A 40 -0.40 -18.53 -13.88
N ASN A 41 -1.11 -19.52 -14.40
CA ASN A 41 -2.57 -19.64 -14.23
C ASN A 41 -2.97 -20.19 -12.85
N ASN A 42 -2.02 -20.72 -12.08
CA ASN A 42 -2.21 -21.26 -10.74
C ASN A 42 -1.64 -20.35 -9.64
N THR A 43 -1.13 -19.17 -10.01
CA THR A 43 -0.43 -18.25 -9.09
C THR A 43 -1.25 -16.99 -8.87
N TYR A 44 -1.40 -16.60 -7.60
CA TYR A 44 -1.85 -15.26 -7.24
C TYR A 44 -0.64 -14.33 -7.09
N ILE A 45 -0.72 -13.14 -7.68
CA ILE A 45 0.29 -12.09 -7.63
C ILE A 45 -0.36 -10.86 -7.02
N PHE A 46 0.19 -10.39 -5.91
CA PHE A 46 -0.18 -9.14 -5.25
C PHE A 46 0.96 -8.15 -5.40
N TYR A 47 0.68 -6.98 -5.97
CA TYR A 47 1.62 -5.87 -6.07
C TYR A 47 1.10 -4.72 -5.22
N THR A 48 1.86 -4.32 -4.21
CA THR A 48 1.46 -3.25 -3.29
C THR A 48 2.66 -2.54 -2.66
N SER A 49 2.40 -1.64 -1.71
CA SER A 49 3.42 -0.92 -0.95
C SER A 49 3.03 -0.84 0.53
N ASP A 50 4.01 -0.67 1.41
CA ASP A 50 3.80 -0.50 2.85
C ASP A 50 3.11 0.83 3.17
N ASN A 51 3.54 1.90 2.52
CA ASN A 51 3.02 3.26 2.67
C ASN A 51 3.33 4.10 1.43
N GLY A 52 2.61 5.21 1.30
CA GLY A 52 2.97 6.30 0.41
C GLY A 52 4.17 7.11 0.92
N TYR A 53 4.44 8.25 0.28
CA TYR A 53 5.57 9.11 0.60
C TYR A 53 5.46 10.44 -0.15
N HIS A 54 5.49 11.54 0.59
CA HIS A 54 5.47 12.89 0.01
C HIS A 54 6.85 13.46 -0.21
N THR A 55 6.93 14.31 -1.23
CA THR A 55 8.12 15.02 -1.67
C THR A 55 7.78 16.50 -1.87
N GLY A 56 7.33 17.19 -0.81
CA GLY A 56 7.06 18.63 -0.84
C GLY A 56 5.59 19.04 -0.97
N GLN A 57 4.65 18.10 -1.08
CA GLN A 57 3.21 18.37 -1.08
C GLN A 57 2.84 19.16 0.18
N PHE A 58 1.99 20.19 0.02
CA PHE A 58 1.60 21.11 1.11
C PHE A 58 2.79 21.77 1.85
N SER A 59 3.94 21.92 1.19
CA SER A 59 5.18 22.42 1.78
C SER A 59 5.72 21.55 2.93
N LEU A 60 5.31 20.30 2.99
CA LEU A 60 5.84 19.34 3.96
C LEU A 60 7.28 18.94 3.58
N PRO A 61 8.18 18.75 4.55
CA PRO A 61 9.47 18.13 4.28
C PRO A 61 9.25 16.71 3.75
N ILE A 62 10.24 16.16 3.06
CA ILE A 62 10.16 14.78 2.57
C ILE A 62 9.98 13.81 3.76
N ASP A 63 8.88 13.07 3.80
CA ASP A 63 8.59 12.07 4.83
C ASP A 63 7.48 11.10 4.38
N LYS A 64 7.02 10.23 5.29
CA LYS A 64 5.90 9.29 5.12
C LYS A 64 5.02 9.14 6.37
N ARG A 65 5.03 10.16 7.23
CA ARG A 65 4.42 10.12 8.58
C ARG A 65 3.13 10.92 8.69
N GLN A 66 2.59 11.41 7.58
CA GLN A 66 1.37 12.21 7.59
C GLN A 66 0.16 11.35 7.24
N LEU A 67 -1.02 11.75 7.72
CA LEU A 67 -2.28 11.05 7.44
C LEU A 67 -2.95 11.52 6.13
N TYR A 68 -2.17 12.18 5.27
CA TYR A 68 -2.65 12.60 3.96
C TYR A 68 -2.66 11.41 2.98
N GLU A 69 -3.51 11.51 1.98
CA GLU A 69 -3.72 10.44 1.00
C GLU A 69 -2.44 9.98 0.32
N PHE A 70 -1.50 10.89 0.01
CA PHE A 70 -0.22 10.55 -0.61
C PHE A 70 0.73 9.72 0.28
N ASP A 71 0.44 9.59 1.57
CA ASP A 71 1.20 8.79 2.54
C ASP A 71 0.45 7.51 2.92
N ILE A 72 -0.88 7.52 2.94
CA ILE A 72 -1.69 6.38 3.41
C ILE A 72 -2.29 5.55 2.26
N ARG A 73 -2.48 6.13 1.07
CA ARG A 73 -3.05 5.44 -0.09
C ARG A 73 -1.92 4.84 -0.93
N VAL A 74 -1.86 3.52 -0.96
CA VAL A 74 -0.90 2.74 -1.73
C VAL A 74 -1.58 2.03 -2.90
N PRO A 75 -0.84 1.71 -3.99
CA PRO A 75 -1.37 0.84 -5.04
C PRO A 75 -1.62 -0.57 -4.48
N LEU A 76 -2.67 -1.22 -4.97
CA LEU A 76 -2.92 -2.65 -4.77
C LEU A 76 -3.42 -3.22 -6.08
N LEU A 77 -2.59 -4.00 -6.75
CA LEU A 77 -2.93 -4.75 -7.95
C LEU A 77 -2.91 -6.24 -7.63
N VAL A 78 -3.94 -6.95 -8.08
CA VAL A 78 -4.07 -8.39 -7.84
C VAL A 78 -4.36 -9.10 -9.14
N ARG A 79 -3.61 -10.17 -9.40
CA ARG A 79 -3.84 -11.10 -10.50
C ARG A 79 -3.93 -12.50 -9.92
N GLY A 80 -4.86 -13.32 -10.39
CA GLY A 80 -4.87 -14.74 -10.04
C GLY A 80 -6.05 -15.50 -10.64
N PRO A 81 -6.12 -16.81 -10.36
CA PRO A 81 -7.28 -17.64 -10.72
C PRO A 81 -8.60 -17.01 -10.28
N GLY A 82 -9.62 -17.00 -11.15
CA GLY A 82 -10.96 -16.51 -10.83
C GLY A 82 -11.13 -15.00 -10.68
N ILE A 83 -10.07 -14.21 -10.81
CA ILE A 83 -10.12 -12.74 -10.83
C ILE A 83 -10.30 -12.26 -12.28
N ALA A 84 -11.31 -11.44 -12.54
CA ALA A 84 -11.57 -10.90 -13.87
C ALA A 84 -10.50 -9.85 -14.27
N PRO A 85 -10.04 -9.83 -15.54
CA PRO A 85 -9.11 -8.81 -16.01
C PRO A 85 -9.78 -7.43 -16.07
N ASN A 86 -8.98 -6.37 -15.91
CA ASN A 86 -9.41 -4.97 -15.99
C ASN A 86 -10.55 -4.59 -15.03
N GLN A 87 -10.70 -5.31 -13.93
CA GLN A 87 -11.65 -4.98 -12.88
C GLN A 87 -11.06 -3.91 -11.95
N THR A 88 -11.89 -2.93 -11.58
CA THR A 88 -11.57 -1.96 -10.52
C THR A 88 -12.54 -2.15 -9.36
N VAL A 89 -12.00 -2.19 -8.14
CA VAL A 89 -12.78 -2.32 -6.90
C VAL A 89 -12.60 -1.03 -6.10
N GLU A 90 -13.71 -0.35 -5.81
CA GLU A 90 -13.70 0.93 -5.07
C GLU A 90 -13.81 0.75 -3.55
N ALA A 91 -14.02 -0.48 -3.09
CA ALA A 91 -14.09 -0.79 -1.67
C ALA A 91 -12.75 -0.46 -0.97
N PRO A 92 -12.77 0.12 0.25
CA PRO A 92 -11.56 0.37 1.01
C PRO A 92 -10.92 -0.96 1.44
N VAL A 93 -9.64 -1.13 1.10
CA VAL A 93 -8.81 -2.28 1.47
C VAL A 93 -7.57 -1.76 2.21
N LEU A 94 -7.15 -2.49 3.25
CA LEU A 94 -5.98 -2.16 4.07
C LEU A 94 -4.90 -3.22 3.95
N ASN A 95 -3.67 -2.86 4.30
CA ASN A 95 -2.54 -3.80 4.33
C ASN A 95 -2.78 -4.98 5.29
N ILE A 96 -3.52 -4.76 6.38
CA ILE A 96 -3.91 -5.82 7.34
C ILE A 96 -4.86 -6.86 6.73
N ASP A 97 -5.48 -6.56 5.58
CA ASP A 97 -6.43 -7.45 4.92
C ASP A 97 -5.73 -8.48 4.01
N LEU A 98 -4.45 -8.27 3.69
CA LEU A 98 -3.69 -9.19 2.84
C LEU A 98 -3.58 -10.58 3.49
N ALA A 99 -3.24 -10.64 4.78
CA ALA A 99 -3.10 -11.90 5.50
C ALA A 99 -4.41 -12.73 5.53
N PRO A 100 -5.56 -12.20 6.00
CA PRO A 100 -6.82 -12.95 5.95
C PRO A 100 -7.26 -13.28 4.52
N THR A 101 -6.96 -12.45 3.53
CA THR A 101 -7.30 -12.75 2.13
C THR A 101 -6.49 -13.93 1.59
N ILE A 102 -5.19 -14.00 1.89
CA ILE A 102 -4.34 -15.14 1.52
C ILE A 102 -4.84 -16.43 2.19
N LEU A 103 -5.23 -16.36 3.47
CA LEU A 103 -5.81 -17.51 4.17
C LEU A 103 -7.12 -17.98 3.53
N ASP A 104 -8.01 -17.06 3.16
CA ASP A 104 -9.28 -17.37 2.48
C ASP A 104 -9.05 -18.01 1.10
N ILE A 105 -8.08 -17.51 0.32
CA ILE A 105 -7.68 -18.09 -0.97
C ILE A 105 -7.22 -19.54 -0.79
N CYS A 106 -6.45 -19.82 0.26
CA CYS A 106 -6.00 -21.16 0.60
C CYS A 106 -7.11 -22.08 1.15
N GLY A 107 -8.35 -21.59 1.28
CA GLY A 107 -9.48 -22.34 1.80
C GLY A 107 -9.54 -22.45 3.32
N PHE A 108 -8.70 -21.71 4.05
CA PHE A 108 -8.76 -21.67 5.50
C PHE A 108 -9.94 -20.82 5.98
N ASN A 109 -10.53 -21.23 7.10
CA ASN A 109 -11.56 -20.42 7.75
C ASN A 109 -10.92 -19.24 8.49
N VAL A 110 -11.00 -18.05 7.87
CA VAL A 110 -10.45 -16.79 8.42
C VAL A 110 -11.02 -16.45 9.79
N SER A 111 -12.26 -16.84 10.10
CA SER A 111 -12.88 -16.58 11.41
C SER A 111 -12.17 -17.28 12.57
N LEU A 112 -11.32 -18.27 12.29
CA LEU A 112 -10.49 -18.94 13.29
C LEU A 112 -9.16 -18.21 13.53
N ALA A 113 -8.78 -17.28 12.65
CA ALA A 113 -7.59 -16.47 12.81
C ALA A 113 -7.91 -15.26 13.68
N ASN A 114 -7.11 -15.02 14.73
CA ASN A 114 -7.21 -13.82 15.56
C ASN A 114 -6.53 -12.63 14.84
N VAL A 115 -7.19 -12.09 13.83
CA VAL A 115 -6.70 -10.99 12.98
C VAL A 115 -7.72 -9.86 12.90
N ASP A 116 -7.24 -8.62 12.86
CA ASP A 116 -8.11 -7.43 12.76
C ASP A 116 -8.60 -7.16 11.33
N GLY A 117 -7.88 -7.70 10.33
CA GLY A 117 -8.22 -7.53 8.92
C GLY A 117 -9.42 -8.37 8.48
N GLN A 118 -9.93 -8.09 7.28
CA GLN A 118 -11.02 -8.82 6.64
C GLN A 118 -10.57 -9.28 5.27
N SER A 119 -10.90 -10.52 4.89
CA SER A 119 -10.68 -10.97 3.52
C SER A 119 -11.44 -10.08 2.53
N PHE A 120 -10.76 -9.58 1.50
CA PHE A 120 -11.39 -8.86 0.39
C PHE A 120 -11.63 -9.75 -0.84
N LEU A 121 -11.55 -11.09 -0.68
CA LEU A 121 -11.78 -12.05 -1.75
C LEU A 121 -13.17 -11.89 -2.38
N SER A 122 -14.20 -11.60 -1.58
CA SER A 122 -15.55 -11.38 -2.08
C SER A 122 -15.69 -10.16 -3.00
N GLN A 123 -14.81 -9.17 -2.87
CA GLN A 123 -14.83 -7.94 -3.64
C GLN A 123 -14.05 -8.11 -4.94
N MET A 124 -12.92 -8.82 -4.90
CA MET A 124 -12.13 -9.10 -6.10
C MET A 124 -12.68 -10.24 -6.95
N ALA A 125 -13.30 -11.25 -6.35
CA ALA A 125 -13.89 -12.39 -7.03
C ALA A 125 -15.25 -12.77 -6.39
N PRO A 126 -16.33 -12.02 -6.69
CA PRO A 126 -17.67 -12.29 -6.14
C PRO A 126 -18.21 -13.69 -6.48
N SER A 127 -17.71 -14.32 -7.55
CA SER A 127 -18.05 -15.70 -7.92
C SER A 127 -17.47 -16.75 -6.95
N LEU A 128 -16.41 -16.42 -6.22
CA LEU A 128 -15.73 -17.33 -5.29
C LEU A 128 -16.24 -17.19 -3.85
N ARG A 129 -16.60 -15.97 -3.44
CA ARG A 129 -17.09 -15.66 -2.09
C ARG A 129 -18.13 -14.54 -2.10
N ASN A 130 -19.14 -14.69 -1.25
CA ASN A 130 -20.07 -13.60 -0.93
C ASN A 130 -19.61 -12.88 0.34
N GLY A 131 -19.71 -11.56 0.34
CA GLY A 131 -19.32 -10.73 1.48
C GLY A 131 -19.62 -9.25 1.27
N THR A 132 -19.47 -8.47 2.34
CA THR A 132 -19.67 -7.02 2.33
C THR A 132 -18.35 -6.30 2.54
N ALA A 133 -18.14 -5.18 1.82
CA ALA A 133 -17.02 -4.29 2.08
C ALA A 133 -17.20 -3.53 3.39
N ARG A 134 -16.10 -3.24 4.08
CA ARG A 134 -16.12 -2.35 5.24
C ARG A 134 -16.47 -0.92 4.78
N PRO A 135 -17.29 -0.19 5.54
CA PRO A 135 -17.66 1.19 5.19
C PRO A 135 -16.63 2.23 5.65
N PHE A 136 -15.75 1.87 6.59
CA PHE A 136 -14.74 2.76 7.17
C PHE A 136 -13.49 1.97 7.55
N PHE A 137 -12.39 2.69 7.74
CA PHE A 137 -11.13 2.14 8.23
C PHE A 137 -10.46 3.10 9.21
N LEU A 138 -9.54 2.56 9.99
CA LEU A 138 -8.73 3.30 10.94
C LEU A 138 -7.30 3.39 10.42
N VAL A 139 -6.73 4.59 10.45
CA VAL A 139 -5.28 4.79 10.29
C VAL A 139 -4.75 5.38 11.58
N GLU A 140 -3.67 4.78 12.07
CA GLU A 140 -3.00 5.22 13.29
C GLU A 140 -1.56 5.61 12.98
N HIS A 141 -1.16 6.79 13.44
CA HIS A 141 0.24 7.16 13.50
C HIS A 141 0.61 7.47 14.95
N THR A 142 1.62 6.75 15.45
CA THR A 142 2.25 7.06 16.73
C THR A 142 3.54 7.79 16.41
N GLY A 143 3.60 9.09 16.70
CA GLY A 143 4.79 9.90 16.43
C GLY A 143 6.03 9.37 17.17
N GLU A 144 7.20 9.79 16.72
CA GLU A 144 8.49 9.45 17.34
C GLU A 144 8.52 10.04 18.76
N GLY A 145 8.36 9.21 19.78
CA GLY A 145 8.44 9.60 21.18
C GLY A 145 9.89 9.70 21.65
N HIS A 146 10.21 10.68 22.49
CA HIS A 146 11.46 10.69 23.25
C HIS A 146 11.21 10.10 24.65
N LEU A 147 12.20 9.38 25.20
CA LEU A 147 12.13 8.84 26.57
C LEU A 147 12.01 9.93 27.65
N THR A 148 12.30 11.19 27.31
CA THR A 148 12.21 12.33 28.20
C THR A 148 10.78 12.88 28.18
N SER A 149 10.15 12.92 29.35
CA SER A 149 8.86 13.61 29.52
C SER A 149 9.10 15.10 29.34
N ASP A 150 8.52 15.70 28.31
CA ASP A 150 8.49 17.15 28.17
C ASP A 150 7.49 17.72 29.19
N PRO A 151 7.94 18.52 30.18
CA PRO A 151 7.06 19.12 31.19
C PRO A 151 6.08 20.15 30.60
N SER A 152 6.29 20.62 29.36
CA SER A 152 5.36 21.50 28.65
C SER A 152 4.22 20.75 27.95
N CYS A 153 4.28 19.42 27.87
CA CYS A 153 3.25 18.60 27.27
C CYS A 153 2.16 18.25 28.30
N PRO A 154 0.89 18.65 28.10
CA PRO A 154 -0.19 18.32 29.03
C PRO A 154 -0.40 16.80 29.10
N SER A 155 -0.47 16.23 30.31
CA SER A 155 -0.79 14.81 30.50
C SER A 155 -2.28 14.58 30.26
N LEU A 156 -2.66 14.36 29.01
CA LEU A 156 -4.04 13.99 28.69
C LEU A 156 -4.25 12.52 29.04
N GLY A 157 -5.34 12.26 29.78
CA GLY A 157 -5.68 10.94 30.31
C GLY A 157 -5.94 9.88 29.23
N PRO A 158 -6.21 8.62 29.64
CA PRO A 158 -6.39 7.52 28.71
C PRO A 158 -7.63 7.77 27.82
N GLY A 159 -7.41 8.11 26.54
CA GLY A 159 -8.46 8.10 25.51
C GLY A 159 -8.71 9.38 24.71
N LEU A 160 -7.96 10.47 24.89
CA LEU A 160 -8.03 11.63 23.98
C LEU A 160 -6.71 11.81 23.22
N SER A 161 -6.77 11.68 21.90
CA SER A 161 -5.65 11.98 21.01
C SER A 161 -6.09 12.99 19.94
N VAL A 162 -5.90 14.29 20.17
CA VAL A 162 -6.00 15.28 19.10
C VAL A 162 -4.93 16.37 19.25
N SER A 163 -4.07 16.38 18.22
CA SER A 163 -3.35 17.49 17.60
C SER A 163 -2.29 18.26 18.38
N VAL A 164 -1.14 18.31 17.68
CA VAL A 164 0.04 19.14 17.91
C VAL A 164 0.82 18.74 19.16
N THR A 165 1.77 17.84 18.91
CA THR A 165 2.82 17.37 19.84
C THR A 165 2.34 16.34 20.86
N CYS A 166 2.83 15.12 20.68
CA CYS A 166 2.75 13.96 21.58
C CYS A 166 1.52 13.01 21.48
N ARG A 167 1.83 11.87 20.85
CA ARG A 167 1.47 10.48 21.22
C ARG A 167 0.35 9.71 20.53
N LYS A 168 -0.57 10.30 19.78
CA LYS A 168 -1.33 9.55 18.75
C LYS A 168 -2.11 10.53 17.90
N ILE A 169 -2.19 10.28 16.61
CA ILE A 169 -3.26 10.84 15.78
C ILE A 169 -4.04 9.65 15.27
N GLN A 170 -5.26 9.49 15.77
CA GLN A 170 -6.24 8.57 15.23
C GLN A 170 -7.20 9.38 14.37
N GLN A 171 -7.28 9.07 13.08
CA GLN A 171 -8.28 9.64 12.19
C GLN A 171 -9.09 8.50 11.59
N MET A 172 -10.40 8.55 11.84
CA MET A 172 -11.37 7.69 11.19
C MET A 172 -11.84 8.41 9.95
N PHE A 173 -11.58 7.83 8.78
CA PHE A 173 -11.88 8.48 7.51
C PHE A 173 -13.11 7.88 6.84
N ARG A 174 -13.89 8.74 6.20
CA ARG A 174 -14.94 8.38 5.24
C ARG A 174 -14.65 9.16 3.96
N PHE A 175 -14.03 8.51 2.98
CA PHE A 175 -13.68 9.15 1.71
C PHE A 175 -14.81 8.95 0.69
N PRO A 176 -15.31 10.02 0.04
CA PRO A 176 -16.10 9.88 -1.18
C PRO A 176 -15.18 9.41 -2.33
N VAL A 177 -15.69 8.51 -3.15
CA VAL A 177 -15.03 7.98 -4.35
C VAL A 177 -14.63 9.12 -5.27
N PHE A 178 -13.32 9.32 -5.47
CA PHE A 178 -12.80 10.17 -6.53
C PHE A 178 -12.14 9.31 -7.61
N ASN A 179 -12.58 9.55 -8.84
CA ASN A 179 -12.29 8.80 -10.05
C ASN A 179 -10.80 8.54 -10.30
N ALA A 180 -10.56 7.43 -11.00
CA ALA A 180 -9.29 6.91 -11.46
C ALA A 180 -8.32 7.96 -12.01
N LEU A 181 -7.05 7.87 -11.60
CA LEU A 181 -5.95 8.52 -12.29
C LEU A 181 -5.78 7.90 -13.69
N PRO A 182 -5.42 8.69 -14.71
CA PRO A 182 -5.34 8.23 -16.09
C PRO A 182 -4.19 7.22 -16.30
N SER A 183 -4.41 6.32 -17.25
CA SER A 183 -3.50 5.28 -17.74
C SER A 183 -2.08 5.78 -18.01
N PHE A 184 -1.09 5.09 -17.43
CA PHE A 184 0.34 5.30 -17.70
C PHE A 184 0.71 4.85 -19.13
N PRO A 185 1.49 5.64 -19.89
CA PRO A 185 2.04 5.20 -21.18
C PRO A 185 3.38 4.44 -21.00
N GLU A 186 3.63 3.51 -21.92
CA GLU A 186 4.84 2.68 -22.06
C GLU A 186 6.14 3.51 -21.95
N PHE A 187 7.12 3.04 -21.16
CA PHE A 187 8.42 3.70 -21.02
C PHE A 187 9.60 2.73 -21.10
N ASN A 188 10.59 3.14 -21.88
CA ASN A 188 11.80 2.39 -22.22
C ASN A 188 13.05 3.21 -21.84
N ILE A 189 14.11 2.50 -21.44
CA ILE A 189 15.56 2.86 -21.50
C ILE A 189 16.30 3.42 -20.24
N GLN A 190 17.31 2.61 -19.86
CA GLN A 190 18.70 2.82 -19.39
C GLN A 190 19.08 3.44 -18.02
N THR A 191 19.55 2.51 -17.17
CA THR A 191 20.75 2.52 -16.31
C THR A 191 21.08 3.75 -15.46
N GLY A 192 20.99 3.55 -14.15
CA GLY A 192 21.70 4.31 -13.11
C GLY A 192 21.36 3.78 -11.73
N ARG A 193 22.23 2.95 -11.13
CA ARG A 193 22.04 2.45 -9.76
C ARG A 193 22.18 3.59 -8.75
N SER A 194 21.11 3.89 -8.02
CA SER A 194 21.13 4.71 -6.80
C SER A 194 19.94 4.33 -5.92
N LEU A 195 20.23 3.59 -4.85
CA LEU A 195 19.31 3.18 -3.79
C LEU A 195 18.67 4.40 -3.10
N PHE A 196 17.35 4.51 -3.20
CA PHE A 196 16.47 5.11 -2.19
C PHE A 196 15.25 4.20 -2.10
N SER A 197 15.18 3.41 -1.03
CA SER A 197 14.11 2.43 -0.81
C SER A 197 12.77 3.15 -0.62
N ASN A 198 11.84 2.92 -1.55
CA ASN A 198 10.45 2.77 -1.14
C ASN A 198 10.08 1.33 -1.42
N VAL A 199 9.51 0.69 -0.41
CA VAL A 199 9.28 -0.75 -0.36
C VAL A 199 8.02 -1.02 -1.18
N PHE A 200 8.19 -1.03 -2.50
CA PHE A 200 7.25 -1.73 -3.37
C PHE A 200 7.47 -3.22 -3.11
N SER A 201 6.42 -3.86 -2.62
CA SER A 201 6.44 -5.28 -2.36
C SER A 201 5.56 -5.97 -3.39
N ALA A 202 6.19 -6.78 -4.23
CA ALA A 202 5.49 -7.76 -5.05
C ALA A 202 5.63 -9.11 -4.37
N PHE A 203 4.52 -9.72 -3.95
CA PHE A 203 4.50 -11.07 -3.44
C PHE A 203 3.66 -11.95 -4.37
N ALA A 204 4.26 -13.04 -4.82
CA ALA A 204 3.59 -14.07 -5.60
C ALA A 204 3.53 -15.36 -4.78
N PHE A 205 2.36 -16.00 -4.75
CA PHE A 205 2.19 -17.30 -4.10
C PHE A 205 1.43 -18.25 -5.02
N ILE A 206 1.95 -19.48 -5.12
CA ILE A 206 1.37 -20.55 -5.92
C ILE A 206 0.22 -21.16 -5.13
N ASN A 207 -0.97 -21.25 -5.73
CA ASN A 207 -2.08 -21.92 -5.10
C ASN A 207 -1.73 -23.41 -4.92
N GLY A 208 -1.63 -23.84 -3.66
CA GLY A 208 -1.25 -25.21 -3.27
C GLY A 208 -2.42 -26.20 -3.29
N VAL A 209 -3.62 -25.76 -3.65
CA VAL A 209 -4.81 -26.62 -3.74
C VAL A 209 -4.79 -27.32 -5.11
N LYS A 210 -4.08 -28.45 -5.19
CA LYS A 210 -4.30 -29.48 -6.22
C LYS A 210 -5.38 -30.47 -5.77
#